data_AF-A0A5N7BZ98-F1
#
_entry.id   AF-A0A5N7BZ98-F1
#
_cell.length_a   1.000
_cell.length_b   1.000
_cell.length_c   1.000
_cell.angle_alpha   90.00
_cell.angle_beta   90.00
_cell.angle_gamma   90.00
#
_symmetry.space_group_name_H-M   'P 1'
#
loop_
_entity.id
_entity.type
_entity.pdbx_description
1 polymer ?
#
loop_
_entity_poly.entity_id
_entity_poly.type
_entity_poly.pdbx_seq_one_letter_code
_entity_poly.pdbx_strand_id
1 'polypeptide(L)'
;MRHGLRMSRFCSGASSTSGRCQSACSYGNKFTLPTITEAMGFKSTNAQLMTVPPYVAGAISAVCFSSLSDRFYWRMPFVVIPLALLTIGYSIIISFDGKLADNVGPSFFAVILAMIGLYPVHPAHTSWTANNLIPSNRRAIGVAFNICVGNIGGVIGSYMYMDTEKPKYYTGFVLSVAFGGSALILALVLKASFWWENKRKSKLSQAEVRERYTEEQLLDMGDKSPLFKYTL
;
A
#
# COMPACT_ATOMS: atom_id res chain seq x y z
N MET A 1 -3.71 -23.40 -20.56
CA MET A 1 -3.85 -23.48 -19.08
C MET A 1 -2.55 -23.18 -18.29
N ARG A 2 -1.35 -23.66 -18.67
CA ARG A 2 -0.10 -23.46 -17.89
C ARG A 2 0.33 -21.99 -17.68
N HIS A 3 0.12 -21.09 -18.64
CA HIS A 3 0.47 -19.67 -18.49
C HIS A 3 -0.42 -18.91 -17.48
N GLY A 4 -1.71 -19.23 -17.39
CA GLY A 4 -2.63 -18.58 -16.43
C GLY A 4 -2.32 -18.96 -14.98
N LEU A 5 -1.88 -20.19 -14.74
CA LEU A 5 -1.42 -20.67 -13.43
C LEU A 5 -0.15 -19.97 -12.93
N ARG A 6 0.78 -19.64 -13.85
CA ARG A 6 2.01 -18.92 -13.51
C ARG A 6 1.75 -17.45 -13.18
N MET A 7 0.82 -16.82 -13.93
CA MET A 7 0.42 -15.44 -13.72
C MET A 7 -0.40 -15.27 -12.42
N SER A 8 -1.32 -16.20 -12.10
CA SER A 8 -2.09 -16.12 -10.86
C SER A 8 -1.20 -16.23 -9.62
N ARG A 9 -0.21 -17.15 -9.64
CA ARG A 9 0.80 -17.26 -8.57
C ARG A 9 1.67 -16.01 -8.45
N PHE A 10 2.03 -15.38 -9.57
CA PHE A 10 2.78 -14.14 -9.58
C PHE A 10 1.96 -12.97 -8.99
N CYS A 11 0.69 -12.82 -9.38
CA CYS A 11 -0.19 -11.79 -8.84
C CYS A 11 -0.46 -11.98 -7.33
N SER A 12 -0.65 -13.23 -6.88
CA SER A 12 -0.75 -13.53 -5.45
C SER A 12 0.52 -13.15 -4.69
N GLY A 13 1.70 -13.53 -5.21
CA GLY A 13 2.99 -13.18 -4.59
C GLY A 13 3.29 -11.68 -4.61
N ALA A 14 2.91 -10.97 -5.66
CA ALA A 14 3.04 -9.52 -5.77
C ALA A 14 2.12 -8.80 -4.79
N SER A 15 0.87 -9.27 -4.62
CA SER A 15 -0.06 -8.68 -3.64
C SER A 15 0.42 -8.89 -2.20
N SER A 16 0.93 -10.10 -1.88
CA SER A 16 1.56 -10.37 -0.57
C SER A 16 2.80 -9.52 -0.32
N THR A 17 3.62 -9.29 -1.35
CA THR A 17 4.83 -8.46 -1.22
C THR A 17 4.48 -6.97 -1.09
N SER A 18 3.47 -6.50 -1.81
CA SER A 18 2.93 -5.13 -1.65
C SER A 18 2.41 -4.90 -0.22
N GLY A 19 1.72 -5.89 0.36
CA GLY A 19 1.29 -5.88 1.76
C GLY A 19 2.45 -5.74 2.76
N ARG A 20 3.60 -6.40 2.54
CA ARG A 20 4.79 -6.25 3.39
C ARG A 20 5.31 -4.83 3.42
N CYS A 21 5.53 -4.25 2.24
CA CYS A 21 6.10 -2.92 2.12
C CYS A 21 5.18 -1.88 2.77
N GLN A 22 3.87 -2.07 2.63
CA GLN A 22 2.86 -1.19 3.17
C GLN A 22 2.76 -1.26 4.70
N SER A 23 2.75 -2.46 5.29
CA SER A 23 2.79 -2.59 6.75
C SER A 23 4.11 -2.06 7.32
N ALA A 24 5.24 -2.31 6.66
CA ALA A 24 6.53 -1.73 7.06
C ALA A 24 6.51 -0.20 7.06
N CYS A 25 5.93 0.43 6.03
CA CYS A 25 5.76 1.88 6.00
C CYS A 25 4.79 2.38 7.08
N SER A 26 3.73 1.64 7.38
CA SER A 26 2.71 2.07 8.34
C SER A 26 3.19 2.03 9.78
N TYR A 27 3.87 0.94 10.15
CA TYR A 27 4.52 0.82 11.45
C TYR A 27 5.72 1.76 11.55
N GLY A 28 6.58 1.81 10.53
CA GLY A 28 7.69 2.76 10.46
C GLY A 28 7.21 4.18 10.75
N ASN A 29 6.17 4.66 10.06
CA ASN A 29 5.68 6.03 10.26
C ASN A 29 5.17 6.31 11.68
N LYS A 30 4.48 5.33 12.30
CA LYS A 30 4.00 5.45 13.68
C LYS A 30 5.15 5.57 14.68
N PHE A 31 6.23 4.81 14.48
CA PHE A 31 7.42 4.87 15.33
C PHE A 31 8.27 6.11 15.08
N THR A 32 8.18 6.69 13.88
CA THR A 32 9.06 7.80 13.48
C THR A 32 8.48 9.16 13.71
N LEU A 33 7.15 9.28 13.72
CA LEU A 33 6.48 10.54 13.97
C LEU A 33 6.97 11.23 15.26
N PRO A 34 7.05 10.55 16.42
CA PRO A 34 7.60 11.16 17.63
C PRO A 34 9.07 11.56 17.44
N THR A 35 9.86 10.68 16.83
CA THR A 35 11.30 10.86 16.59
C THR A 35 11.63 12.02 15.65
N ILE A 36 10.85 12.19 14.57
CA ILE A 36 10.93 13.31 13.63
C ILE A 36 10.60 14.62 14.35
N THR A 37 9.59 14.58 15.21
CA THR A 37 9.13 15.76 15.94
C THR A 37 10.13 16.15 17.04
N GLU A 38 10.79 15.19 17.67
CA GLU A 38 11.95 15.44 18.55
C GLU A 38 13.13 16.02 17.77
N ALA A 39 13.41 15.52 16.56
CA ALA A 39 14.45 16.06 15.68
C ALA A 39 14.18 17.50 15.19
N MET A 40 12.92 17.96 15.22
CA MET A 40 12.54 19.36 14.96
C MET A 40 12.76 20.28 16.18
N GLY A 41 13.19 19.74 17.33
CA GLY A 41 13.49 20.50 18.54
C GLY A 41 12.35 20.57 19.57
N PHE A 42 11.25 19.84 19.37
CA PHE A 42 10.18 19.76 20.36
C PHE A 42 10.57 18.81 21.52
N LYS A 43 10.39 19.25 22.77
CA LYS A 43 10.60 18.42 23.96
C LYS A 43 9.54 17.31 24.05
N SER A 44 9.92 16.10 24.49
CA SER A 44 9.13 14.84 24.52
C SER A 44 7.60 15.00 24.67
N THR A 45 7.08 15.71 25.69
CA THR A 45 5.62 15.93 25.84
C THR A 45 5.00 16.73 24.70
N ASN A 46 5.66 17.80 24.25
CA ASN A 46 5.22 18.60 23.11
C ASN A 46 5.44 17.85 21.79
N ALA A 47 6.47 17.00 21.69
CA ALA A 47 6.72 16.20 20.50
C ALA A 47 5.57 15.21 20.25
N GLN A 48 5.05 14.56 21.30
CA GLN A 48 3.87 13.70 21.18
C GLN A 48 2.62 14.49 20.76
N LEU A 49 2.38 15.66 21.36
CA LEU A 49 1.23 16.50 21.01
C LEU A 49 1.26 16.95 19.55
N MET A 50 2.44 17.28 19.04
CA MET A 50 2.66 17.71 17.66
C MET A 50 2.50 16.58 16.63
N THR A 51 2.37 15.31 17.05
CA THR A 51 1.97 14.21 16.14
C THR A 51 0.48 14.17 15.85
N VAL A 52 -0.36 14.86 16.66
CA VAL A 52 -1.82 14.84 16.51
C VAL A 52 -2.29 15.41 15.16
N PRO A 53 -1.82 16.59 14.69
CA PRO A 53 -2.29 17.14 13.42
C PRO A 53 -1.99 16.23 12.20
N PRO A 54 -0.78 15.64 12.06
CA PRO A 54 -0.52 14.64 11.03
C PRO A 54 -1.49 13.44 11.08
N TYR A 55 -1.82 12.92 12.27
CA TYR A 55 -2.77 11.82 12.42
C TYR A 55 -4.20 12.21 12.03
N VAL A 56 -4.65 13.42 12.41
CA VAL A 56 -5.97 13.93 12.03
C VAL A 56 -6.07 14.10 10.51
N ALA A 57 -5.03 14.68 9.88
CA ALA A 57 -4.98 14.80 8.42
C ALA A 57 -5.01 13.41 7.73
N GLY A 58 -4.28 12.43 8.28
CA GLY A 58 -4.34 11.04 7.85
C GLY A 58 -5.75 10.44 7.95
N ALA A 59 -6.44 10.63 9.07
CA ALA A 59 -7.80 10.15 9.27
C ALA A 59 -8.80 10.77 8.28
N ILE A 60 -8.74 12.09 8.07
CA ILE A 60 -9.58 12.79 7.08
C ILE A 60 -9.32 12.24 5.68
N SER A 61 -8.04 12.08 5.32
CA SER A 61 -7.67 11.53 4.01
C SER A 61 -8.18 10.11 3.80
N ALA A 62 -8.15 9.25 4.83
CA ALA A 62 -8.69 7.90 4.75
C ALA A 62 -10.18 7.90 4.41
N VAL A 63 -10.96 8.73 5.10
CA VAL A 63 -12.41 8.84 4.86
C VAL A 63 -12.70 9.40 3.47
N CYS A 64 -11.98 10.45 3.05
CA CYS A 64 -12.15 11.07 1.75
C CYS A 64 -11.82 10.08 0.61
N PHE A 65 -10.63 9.45 0.65
CA PHE A 65 -10.20 8.52 -0.38
C PHE A 65 -11.04 7.23 -0.39
N SER A 66 -11.45 6.72 0.77
CA SER A 66 -12.34 5.55 0.82
C SER A 66 -13.69 5.86 0.19
N SER A 67 -14.31 6.99 0.57
CA SER A 67 -15.60 7.41 0.02
C SER A 67 -15.52 7.65 -1.50
N LEU A 68 -14.41 8.24 -1.95
CA LEU A 68 -14.17 8.51 -3.37
C LEU A 68 -13.91 7.22 -4.15
N SER A 69 -13.11 6.29 -3.59
CA SER A 69 -12.86 4.96 -4.16
C SER A 69 -14.16 4.17 -4.34
N ASP A 70 -15.04 4.19 -3.35
CA ASP A 70 -16.32 3.48 -3.41
C ASP A 70 -17.29 4.12 -4.42
N ARG A 71 -17.22 5.45 -4.63
CA ARG A 71 -18.04 6.16 -5.62
C ARG A 71 -17.61 5.88 -7.06
N PHE A 72 -16.31 5.79 -7.32
CA PHE A 72 -15.75 5.71 -8.68
C PHE A 72 -15.57 4.27 -9.19
N TYR A 73 -15.72 3.25 -8.35
CA TYR A 73 -15.54 1.82 -8.68
C TYR A 73 -14.19 1.48 -9.36
N TRP A 74 -13.24 2.43 -9.38
CA TRP A 74 -11.89 2.33 -9.95
C TRP A 74 -10.91 2.45 -8.80
N ARG A 75 -10.31 1.35 -8.34
CA ARG A 75 -9.57 1.32 -7.07
C ARG A 75 -8.11 1.74 -7.23
N MET A 76 -7.53 1.49 -8.41
CA MET A 76 -6.13 1.79 -8.72
C MET A 76 -5.64 3.23 -8.46
N PRO A 77 -6.29 4.30 -8.96
CA PRO A 77 -5.78 5.66 -8.75
C PRO A 77 -5.76 6.02 -7.27
N PHE A 78 -6.69 5.49 -6.47
CA PHE A 78 -6.75 5.70 -5.02
C PHE A 78 -5.71 4.90 -4.23
N VAL A 79 -4.96 4.00 -4.87
CA VAL A 79 -3.78 3.33 -4.27
C VAL A 79 -2.48 4.00 -4.74
N VAL A 80 -2.38 4.31 -6.04
CA VAL A 80 -1.17 4.86 -6.64
C VAL A 80 -0.91 6.31 -6.19
N ILE A 81 -1.94 7.15 -6.15
CA ILE A 81 -1.79 8.56 -5.75
C ILE A 81 -1.30 8.67 -4.31
N PRO A 82 -1.91 8.00 -3.30
CA PRO A 82 -1.43 8.12 -1.93
C PRO A 82 -0.04 7.50 -1.71
N LEU A 83 0.31 6.40 -2.40
CA LEU A 83 1.67 5.85 -2.39
C LEU A 83 2.71 6.83 -2.97
N ALA A 84 2.34 7.57 -4.01
CA ALA A 84 3.21 8.61 -4.56
C ALA A 84 3.38 9.76 -3.56
N LEU A 85 2.30 10.23 -2.93
CA LEU A 85 2.36 11.28 -1.89
C LEU A 85 3.23 10.85 -0.70
N LEU A 86 3.13 9.60 -0.27
CA LEU A 86 3.98 9.01 0.77
C LEU A 86 5.46 9.07 0.40
N THR A 87 5.79 8.62 -0.82
CA THR A 87 7.18 8.58 -1.32
C THR A 87 7.74 10.00 -1.45
N ILE A 88 6.94 10.95 -1.93
CA ILE A 88 7.33 12.36 -2.06
C ILE A 88 7.55 12.98 -0.67
N GLY A 89 6.64 12.76 0.28
CA GLY A 89 6.75 13.30 1.64
C GLY A 89 8.05 12.88 2.33
N TYR A 90 8.41 11.59 2.28
CA TYR A 90 9.68 11.14 2.83
C TYR A 90 10.91 11.58 2.04
N SER A 91 10.81 11.70 0.71
CA SER A 91 11.92 12.22 -0.11
C SER A 91 12.24 13.69 0.24
N ILE A 92 11.21 14.49 0.53
CA ILE A 92 11.37 15.87 1.02
C ILE A 92 12.07 15.87 2.39
N ILE A 93 11.67 14.98 3.31
CA ILE A 93 12.29 14.88 4.64
C ILE A 93 13.79 14.54 4.54
N ILE A 94 14.17 13.59 3.66
CA ILE A 94 15.57 13.23 3.42
C ILE A 94 16.37 14.43 2.87
N SER A 95 15.74 15.25 2.02
CA SER A 95 16.39 16.40 1.39
C SER A 95 16.84 17.48 2.38
N PHE A 96 16.28 17.51 3.59
CA PHE A 96 16.72 18.43 4.64
C PHE A 96 18.01 18.00 5.35
N ASP A 97 18.53 16.79 5.11
CA ASP A 97 19.82 16.29 5.62
C ASP A 97 20.03 16.54 7.14
N GLY A 98 19.00 16.28 7.94
CA GLY A 98 19.04 16.46 9.40
C GLY A 98 18.83 17.90 9.90
N LYS A 99 18.66 18.88 9.01
CA LYS A 99 18.34 20.28 9.37
C LYS A 99 16.84 20.51 9.52
N LEU A 100 16.17 19.59 10.23
CA LEU A 100 14.73 19.68 10.47
C LEU A 100 14.38 20.82 11.44
N ALA A 101 15.25 21.09 12.40
CA ALA A 101 15.09 22.18 13.36
C ALA A 101 15.13 23.58 12.69
N ASP A 102 15.90 23.74 11.62
CA ASP A 102 15.99 25.01 10.87
C ASP A 102 14.79 25.21 9.93
N ASN A 103 14.12 24.12 9.54
CA ASN A 103 13.05 24.10 8.54
C ASN A 103 11.79 23.42 9.09
N VAL A 104 11.32 23.86 10.27
CA VAL A 104 10.18 23.23 10.96
C VAL A 104 8.92 23.22 10.09
N GLY A 105 8.57 24.34 9.45
CA GLY A 105 7.37 24.46 8.61
C GLY A 105 7.34 23.45 7.44
N PRO A 106 8.34 23.47 6.54
CA PRO A 106 8.43 22.52 5.43
C PRO A 106 8.51 21.06 5.87
N SER A 107 9.24 20.77 6.95
CA SER A 107 9.37 19.42 7.49
C SER A 107 8.03 18.91 8.02
N PHE A 108 7.26 19.77 8.72
CA PHE A 108 5.94 19.42 9.23
C PHE A 108 4.93 19.17 8.10
N PHE A 109 4.97 20.00 7.05
CA PHE A 109 4.16 19.78 5.85
C PHE A 109 4.48 18.43 5.19
N ALA A 110 5.77 18.08 5.06
CA ALA A 110 6.18 16.82 4.47
C ALA A 110 5.69 15.60 5.26
N VAL A 111 5.68 15.68 6.59
CA VAL A 111 5.12 14.66 7.49
C VAL A 111 3.61 14.52 7.33
N ILE A 112 2.88 15.64 7.27
CA ILE A 112 1.43 15.63 7.00
C ILE A 112 1.14 15.01 5.64
N LEU A 113 1.91 15.36 4.61
CA LEU A 113 1.77 14.79 3.27
C LEU A 113 2.00 13.27 3.27
N ALA A 114 3.01 12.80 4.00
CA ALA A 114 3.27 11.38 4.16
C ALA A 114 2.10 10.66 4.88
N MET A 115 1.51 11.28 5.92
CA MET A 115 0.34 10.75 6.61
C MET A 115 -0.90 10.63 5.73
N ILE A 116 -1.17 11.66 4.93
CA ILE A 116 -2.27 11.68 3.95
C ILE A 116 -2.10 10.55 2.93
N GLY A 117 -0.86 10.22 2.56
CA GLY A 117 -0.55 9.11 1.65
C GLY A 117 -0.73 7.73 2.27
N LEU A 118 -0.35 7.58 3.54
CA LEU A 118 -0.25 6.28 4.20
C LEU A 118 -1.61 5.69 4.60
N TYR A 119 -2.45 6.51 5.22
CA TYR A 119 -3.72 6.09 5.83
C TYR A 119 -4.74 5.47 4.87
N PRO A 120 -5.06 6.08 3.70
CA PRO A 120 -6.04 5.52 2.77
C PRO A 120 -5.55 4.25 2.06
N VAL A 121 -4.24 4.07 1.99
CA VAL A 121 -3.61 2.97 1.25
C VAL A 121 -3.93 1.61 1.89
N HIS A 122 -4.07 1.54 3.22
CA HIS A 122 -4.38 0.29 3.96
C HIS A 122 -5.73 -0.34 3.61
N PRO A 123 -6.87 0.36 3.76
CA PRO A 123 -8.16 -0.20 3.36
C PRO A 123 -8.26 -0.42 1.84
N ALA A 124 -7.62 0.43 1.04
CA ALA A 124 -7.62 0.28 -0.41
C ALA A 124 -6.90 -1.01 -0.87
N HIS A 125 -5.75 -1.35 -0.28
CA HIS A 125 -5.05 -2.60 -0.58
C HIS A 125 -5.83 -3.84 -0.13
N THR A 126 -6.32 -3.84 1.11
CA THR A 126 -7.08 -4.99 1.66
C THR A 126 -8.32 -5.26 0.83
N SER A 127 -9.06 -4.22 0.47
CA SER A 127 -10.26 -4.35 -0.37
C SER A 127 -9.90 -4.81 -1.78
N TRP A 128 -8.83 -4.30 -2.39
CA TRP A 128 -8.37 -4.71 -3.71
C TRP A 128 -7.94 -6.19 -3.74
N THR A 129 -7.27 -6.66 -2.71
CA THR A 129 -6.93 -8.08 -2.55
C THR A 129 -8.20 -8.92 -2.39
N ALA A 130 -9.13 -8.50 -1.52
CA ALA A 130 -10.37 -9.23 -1.29
C ALA A 130 -11.26 -9.36 -2.55
N ASN A 131 -11.30 -8.33 -3.39
CA ASN A 131 -12.09 -8.35 -4.63
C ASN A 131 -11.52 -9.26 -5.71
N ASN A 132 -10.20 -9.50 -5.71
CA ASN A 132 -9.54 -10.31 -6.72
C ASN A 132 -9.42 -11.80 -6.32
N LEU A 133 -9.97 -12.20 -5.16
CA LEU A 133 -10.08 -13.58 -4.72
C LEU A 133 -11.57 -13.98 -4.62
N ILE A 134 -12.03 -14.84 -5.54
CA ILE A 134 -13.45 -15.22 -5.64
C ILE A 134 -13.88 -16.27 -4.59
N PRO A 135 -13.17 -17.41 -4.40
CA PRO A 135 -13.63 -18.40 -3.45
C PRO A 135 -13.52 -17.85 -2.03
N SER A 136 -14.61 -17.88 -1.26
CA SER A 136 -14.68 -17.35 0.11
C SER A 136 -13.55 -17.88 0.99
N ASN A 137 -13.25 -19.18 0.89
CA ASN A 137 -12.17 -19.84 1.62
C ASN A 137 -10.79 -19.31 1.20
N ARG A 138 -10.55 -19.14 -0.11
CA ARG A 138 -9.27 -18.58 -0.59
C ARG A 138 -9.14 -17.10 -0.23
N ARG A 139 -10.23 -16.34 -0.26
CA ARG A 139 -10.26 -14.93 0.15
C ARG A 139 -9.90 -14.78 1.63
N ALA A 140 -10.51 -15.58 2.51
CA ALA A 140 -10.20 -15.58 3.93
C ALA A 140 -8.72 -15.93 4.20
N ILE A 141 -8.21 -16.99 3.57
CA ILE A 141 -6.81 -17.40 3.69
C ILE A 141 -5.86 -16.33 3.13
N GLY A 142 -6.21 -15.72 2.00
CA GLY A 142 -5.39 -14.68 1.36
C GLY A 142 -5.29 -13.40 2.20
N VAL A 143 -6.40 -12.97 2.82
CA VAL A 143 -6.42 -11.82 3.73
C VAL A 143 -5.66 -12.16 5.02
N ALA A 144 -5.87 -13.34 5.61
CA ALA A 144 -5.13 -13.77 6.80
C ALA A 144 -3.62 -13.83 6.53
N PHE A 145 -3.20 -14.39 5.40
CA PHE A 145 -1.81 -14.43 5.00
C PHE A 145 -1.23 -13.02 4.80
N ASN A 146 -1.99 -12.11 4.19
CA ASN A 146 -1.58 -10.71 4.05
C ASN A 146 -1.32 -10.04 5.41
N ILE A 147 -2.19 -10.28 6.40
CA ILE A 147 -2.01 -9.76 7.77
C ILE A 147 -0.78 -10.38 8.44
N CYS A 148 -0.60 -11.71 8.37
CA CYS A 148 0.58 -12.38 8.93
C CYS A 148 1.89 -11.81 8.36
N VAL A 149 1.90 -11.63 7.06
CA VAL A 149 3.04 -11.09 6.32
C VAL A 149 3.24 -9.59 6.62
N GLY A 150 2.17 -8.84 6.86
CA GLY A 150 2.20 -7.45 7.30
C GLY A 150 2.87 -7.25 8.65
N ASN A 151 2.65 -8.16 9.61
CA ASN A 151 3.30 -8.11 10.93
C ASN A 151 4.83 -8.19 10.84
N ILE A 152 5.38 -8.93 9.87
CA ILE A 152 6.84 -8.97 9.62
C ILE A 152 7.37 -7.59 9.22
N GLY A 153 6.61 -6.89 8.36
CA GLY A 153 6.92 -5.50 8.02
C GLY A 153 6.88 -4.58 9.24
N GLY A 154 5.94 -4.84 10.15
CA GLY A 154 5.85 -4.14 11.44
C GLY A 154 7.12 -4.25 12.28
N VAL A 155 7.68 -5.46 12.42
CA VAL A 155 8.93 -5.69 13.14
C VAL A 155 10.08 -4.89 12.51
N ILE A 156 10.21 -4.93 11.19
CA ILE A 156 11.25 -4.16 10.47
C ILE A 156 11.07 -2.66 10.72
N GLY A 157 9.82 -2.15 10.67
CA GLY A 157 9.49 -0.75 10.94
C GLY A 157 9.89 -0.28 12.33
N SER A 158 9.75 -1.14 13.36
CA SER A 158 10.13 -0.83 14.74
C SER A 158 11.64 -0.68 14.97
N TYR A 159 12.47 -1.35 14.17
CA TYR A 159 13.94 -1.31 14.31
C TYR A 159 14.64 -0.46 13.24
N MET A 160 13.87 0.22 12.40
CA MET A 160 14.39 0.98 11.25
C MET A 160 15.09 2.29 11.65
N TYR A 161 14.79 2.82 12.85
CA TYR A 161 15.31 4.10 13.33
C TYR A 161 16.23 3.85 14.52
N MET A 162 17.53 3.90 14.25
CA MET A 162 18.55 3.65 15.26
C MET A 162 18.86 4.93 16.05
N ASP A 163 18.92 4.82 17.37
CA ASP A 163 19.28 5.94 18.25
C ASP A 163 20.68 6.50 17.97
N THR A 164 21.58 5.69 17.42
CA THR A 164 22.95 6.06 17.04
C THR A 164 23.02 7.07 15.89
N GLU A 165 21.97 7.17 15.07
CA GLU A 165 21.90 8.10 13.93
C GLU A 165 21.16 9.40 14.25
N LYS A 166 20.85 9.65 15.53
CA LYS A 166 20.27 10.91 16.00
C LYS A 166 21.13 12.11 15.57
N PRO A 167 20.55 13.22 15.04
CA PRO A 167 19.14 13.46 14.69
C PRO A 167 18.81 13.22 13.20
N LYS A 168 19.79 12.79 12.38
CA LYS A 168 19.64 12.63 10.92
C LYS A 168 18.78 11.43 10.53
N TYR A 169 18.85 10.32 11.28
CA TYR A 169 18.15 9.05 11.01
C TYR A 169 18.13 8.65 9.52
N TYR A 170 19.27 8.81 8.86
CA TYR A 170 19.37 8.67 7.41
C TYR A 170 18.91 7.28 6.95
N THR A 171 19.34 6.22 7.65
CA THR A 171 18.98 4.85 7.31
C THR A 171 17.47 4.63 7.41
N GLY A 172 16.83 5.21 8.43
CA GLY A 172 15.40 5.04 8.63
C GLY A 172 14.54 5.72 7.56
N PHE A 173 14.90 6.95 7.19
CA PHE A 173 14.17 7.66 6.14
C PHE A 173 14.39 7.04 4.75
N VAL A 174 15.62 6.64 4.43
CA VAL A 174 15.93 5.97 3.16
C VAL A 174 15.18 4.64 3.04
N LEU A 175 15.14 3.84 4.11
CA LEU A 175 14.34 2.62 4.13
C LEU A 175 12.85 2.91 3.95
N SER A 176 12.33 3.97 4.57
CA SER A 176 10.93 4.38 4.40
C SER A 176 10.60 4.75 2.96
N VAL A 177 11.49 5.47 2.26
CA VAL A 177 11.36 5.76 0.82
C VAL A 177 11.49 4.48 -0.01
N ALA A 178 12.42 3.59 0.31
CA ALA A 178 12.60 2.33 -0.41
C ALA A 178 11.38 1.41 -0.29
N PHE A 179 10.78 1.31 0.91
CA PHE A 179 9.54 0.56 1.11
C PHE A 179 8.34 1.23 0.43
N GLY A 180 8.20 2.56 0.52
CA GLY A 180 7.14 3.30 -0.17
C GLY A 180 7.24 3.18 -1.70
N GLY A 181 8.44 3.38 -2.24
CA GLY A 181 8.72 3.28 -3.66
C GLY A 181 8.59 1.85 -4.20
N SER A 182 9.05 0.84 -3.47
CA SER A 182 8.84 -0.56 -3.85
C SER A 182 7.36 -0.96 -3.82
N ALA A 183 6.59 -0.48 -2.84
CA ALA A 183 5.13 -0.65 -2.82
C ALA A 183 4.46 0.00 -4.04
N LEU A 184 4.89 1.21 -4.42
CA LEU A 184 4.40 1.91 -5.62
C LEU A 184 4.70 1.13 -6.89
N ILE A 185 5.95 0.66 -7.07
CA ILE A 185 6.35 -0.15 -8.23
C ILE A 185 5.53 -1.45 -8.28
N LEU A 186 5.39 -2.15 -7.16
CA LEU A 186 4.61 -3.39 -7.09
C LEU A 186 3.14 -3.15 -7.42
N ALA A 187 2.54 -2.06 -6.94
CA ALA A 187 1.16 -1.67 -7.28
C ALA A 187 1.00 -1.42 -8.79
N LEU A 188 1.97 -0.75 -9.42
CA LEU A 188 1.98 -0.51 -10.87
C LEU A 188 2.17 -1.81 -11.68
N VAL A 189 3.03 -2.72 -11.22
CA VAL A 189 3.23 -4.04 -11.85
C VAL A 189 1.97 -4.90 -11.75
N LEU A 190 1.32 -4.93 -10.58
CA LEU A 190 0.02 -5.58 -10.38
C LEU A 190 -1.03 -5.00 -11.33
N LYS A 191 -1.07 -3.67 -11.47
CA LYS A 191 -1.94 -2.99 -12.42
C LYS A 191 -1.70 -3.42 -13.86
N ALA A 192 -0.44 -3.40 -14.31
CA ALA A 192 -0.09 -3.82 -15.65
C ALA A 192 -0.47 -5.29 -15.90
N SER A 193 -0.27 -6.14 -14.90
CA SER A 193 -0.60 -7.58 -14.94
C SER A 193 -2.11 -7.80 -15.06
N PHE A 194 -2.93 -7.13 -14.25
CA PHE A 194 -4.39 -7.24 -14.33
C PHE A 194 -4.96 -6.62 -15.61
N TRP A 195 -4.39 -5.51 -16.08
CA TRP A 195 -4.79 -4.91 -17.34
C TRP A 195 -4.48 -5.83 -18.52
N TRP A 196 -3.30 -6.46 -18.54
CA TRP A 196 -2.94 -7.41 -19.58
C TRP A 196 -3.84 -8.65 -19.55
N GLU A 197 -4.12 -9.20 -18.36
CA GLU A 197 -5.00 -10.37 -18.23
C GLU A 197 -6.44 -10.02 -18.64
N ASN A 198 -6.96 -8.84 -18.25
CA ASN A 198 -8.27 -8.36 -18.69
C ASN A 198 -8.32 -8.16 -20.22
N LYS A 199 -7.26 -7.62 -20.83
CA LYS A 199 -7.15 -7.44 -22.29
C LYS A 199 -6.99 -8.77 -23.04
N ARG A 200 -6.40 -9.79 -22.41
CA ARG A 200 -6.30 -11.14 -22.96
C ARG A 200 -7.66 -11.84 -22.90
N LYS A 201 -8.33 -11.77 -21.75
CA LYS A 201 -9.67 -12.34 -21.54
C LYS A 201 -10.75 -11.66 -22.38
N SER A 202 -10.63 -10.36 -22.67
CA SER A 202 -11.55 -9.64 -23.55
C SER A 202 -11.47 -10.06 -25.02
N LYS A 203 -10.43 -10.81 -25.43
CA LYS A 203 -10.31 -11.39 -26.78
C LYS A 203 -11.03 -12.72 -26.93
N LEU A 204 -11.46 -13.36 -25.83
CA LEU A 204 -12.31 -14.54 -25.89
C LEU A 204 -13.77 -14.11 -25.97
N SER A 205 -14.49 -14.59 -26.98
CA SER A 205 -15.94 -14.36 -27.09
C SER A 205 -16.65 -15.07 -25.94
N GLN A 206 -17.57 -14.39 -25.25
CA GLN A 206 -18.36 -15.02 -24.19
C GLN A 206 -19.18 -16.23 -24.71
N ALA A 207 -19.55 -16.23 -25.99
CA ALA A 207 -20.25 -17.33 -26.62
C ALA A 207 -19.36 -18.59 -26.68
N GLU A 208 -18.10 -18.46 -27.11
CA GLU A 208 -17.14 -19.57 -27.22
C GLU A 208 -16.75 -20.15 -25.84
N VAL A 209 -16.74 -19.32 -24.80
CA VAL A 209 -16.43 -19.77 -23.43
C VAL A 209 -17.62 -20.50 -22.78
N ARG A 210 -18.85 -20.03 -23.00
CA ARG A 210 -20.07 -20.70 -22.51
C ARG A 210 -20.39 -21.99 -23.28
N GLU A 211 -19.88 -22.13 -24.50
CA GLU A 211 -20.00 -23.36 -25.29
C GLU A 211 -18.99 -24.44 -24.85
N ARG A 212 -17.81 -24.03 -24.32
CA ARG A 212 -16.76 -24.95 -23.84
C ARG A 212 -16.87 -25.37 -22.38
N TYR A 213 -17.54 -24.58 -21.54
CA TYR A 213 -17.58 -24.81 -20.09
C TYR A 213 -19.00 -24.62 -19.57
N THR A 214 -19.47 -25.57 -18.77
CA THR A 214 -20.74 -25.42 -18.04
C THR A 214 -20.61 -24.36 -16.94
N GLU A 215 -21.75 -23.80 -16.53
CA GLU A 215 -21.80 -22.75 -15.49
C GLU A 215 -21.21 -23.24 -14.15
N GLU A 216 -21.40 -24.51 -13.82
CA GLU A 216 -20.83 -25.17 -12.64
C GLU A 216 -19.30 -25.28 -12.71
N GLN A 217 -18.73 -25.59 -13.87
CA GLN A 217 -17.27 -25.61 -14.10
C GLN A 217 -16.66 -24.21 -14.06
N LEU A 218 -17.39 -23.20 -14.52
CA LEU A 218 -16.97 -21.80 -14.45
C LEU A 218 -16.95 -21.29 -13.00
N LEU A 219 -17.90 -21.72 -12.17
CA LEU A 219 -17.95 -21.43 -10.74
C LEU A 219 -16.82 -22.12 -9.97
N ASP A 220 -16.54 -23.41 -10.24
CA ASP A 220 -15.45 -24.15 -9.59
C ASP A 220 -14.06 -23.59 -9.95
N MET A 221 -13.89 -23.08 -11.18
CA MET A 221 -12.66 -22.38 -11.59
C MET A 221 -12.42 -21.07 -10.83
N GLY A 222 -13.46 -20.41 -10.30
CA GLY A 222 -13.36 -19.19 -9.52
C GLY A 222 -12.57 -18.07 -10.23
N ASP A 223 -11.51 -17.56 -9.59
CA ASP A 223 -10.63 -16.48 -10.07
C ASP A 223 -9.90 -16.82 -11.39
N LYS A 224 -9.84 -18.11 -11.74
CA LYS A 224 -9.24 -18.60 -12.98
C LYS A 224 -10.23 -18.65 -14.14
N SER A 225 -11.52 -18.38 -13.88
CA SER A 225 -12.55 -18.39 -14.92
C SER A 225 -12.18 -17.43 -16.07
N PRO A 226 -12.32 -17.84 -17.35
CA PRO A 226 -12.08 -16.96 -18.49
C PRO A 226 -13.03 -15.76 -18.54
N LEU A 227 -14.19 -15.86 -17.88
CA LEU A 227 -15.17 -14.79 -17.76
C LEU A 227 -14.87 -13.80 -16.62
N PHE A 228 -13.98 -14.16 -15.68
CA PHE A 228 -13.64 -13.29 -14.56
C PHE A 228 -12.78 -12.11 -14.99
N LYS A 229 -13.27 -10.91 -14.75
CA LYS A 229 -12.53 -9.64 -14.91
C LYS A 229 -11.94 -9.22 -13.57
N TYR A 230 -10.62 -9.07 -13.53
CA TYR A 230 -9.93 -8.55 -12.35
C TYR A 230 -10.34 -7.09 -12.13
N THR A 231 -10.55 -6.72 -10.87
CA THR A 231 -10.84 -5.31 -10.50
C THR A 231 -9.55 -4.51 -10.59
N LEU A 232 -9.59 -3.45 -11.41
CA LEU A 232 -8.52 -2.46 -11.53
C LEU A 232 -8.66 -1.40 -10.43
#